data_AF-A0A844BEN4-F1
#
_entry.id   AF-A0A844BEN4-F1
#
_cell.length_a   1.000
_cell.length_b   1.000
_cell.length_c   1.000
_cell.angle_alpha   90.00
_cell.angle_beta   90.00
_cell.angle_gamma   90.00
#
_symmetry.space_group_name_H-M   'P 1'
#
loop_
_entity.id
_entity.type
_entity.pdbx_description
1 polymer ?
#
loop_
_entity_poly.entity_id
_entity_poly.type
_entity_poly.pdbx_seq_one_letter_code
_entity_poly.pdbx_strand_id
1 'polypeptide(L)'
;MRPVLPGDAVAAARALYARPSTERQAAMSLMLVHAEAADAYRKRFGRAHPVWGNGSLMALAQREALPPEPSLDDPDYCRCLAIVFGTLADRRDVRATPGNHP
;
A
#
# COMPACT_ATOMS: atom_id res chain seq x y z
N MET A 1 5.93 -8.06 -4.32
CA MET A 1 5.39 -7.63 -3.01
C MET A 1 5.04 -8.85 -2.20
N ARG A 2 5.24 -8.80 -0.88
CA ARG A 2 4.83 -9.86 0.05
C ARG A 2 3.29 -9.93 0.16
N PRO A 3 2.72 -11.03 0.68
CA PRO A 3 1.30 -11.07 1.03
C PRO A 3 0.93 -9.87 1.91
N VAL A 4 -0.16 -9.18 1.55
CA VAL A 4 -0.68 -8.03 2.31
C VAL A 4 -1.53 -8.55 3.47
N LEU A 5 -1.20 -8.17 4.69
CA LEU A 5 -1.91 -8.54 5.91
C LEU A 5 -2.88 -7.41 6.33
N PRO A 6 -3.85 -7.68 7.22
CA PRO A 6 -4.75 -6.63 7.73
C PRO A 6 -4.00 -5.42 8.31
N GLY A 7 -2.91 -5.64 9.04
CA GLY A 7 -2.07 -4.56 9.58
C GLY A 7 -1.37 -3.70 8.51
N ASP A 8 -1.07 -4.28 7.34
CA ASP A 8 -0.57 -3.52 6.20
C ASP A 8 -1.64 -2.56 5.65
N ALA A 9 -2.90 -3.02 5.58
CA ALA A 9 -4.00 -2.20 5.10
C ALA A 9 -4.29 -1.03 6.05
N VAL A 10 -4.30 -1.29 7.37
CA VAL A 10 -4.46 -0.25 8.41
C VAL A 10 -3.32 0.77 8.35
N ALA A 11 -2.07 0.31 8.25
CA ALA A 11 -0.92 1.21 8.16
C ALA A 11 -0.96 2.08 6.89
N ALA A 12 -1.34 1.49 5.74
CA ALA A 12 -1.52 2.24 4.50
C ALA A 12 -2.65 3.27 4.61
N ALA A 13 -3.81 2.89 5.15
CA ALA A 13 -4.93 3.81 5.34
C ALA A 13 -4.56 5.01 6.23
N ARG A 14 -3.77 4.79 7.30
CA ARG A 14 -3.24 5.86 8.15
C ARG A 14 -2.28 6.79 7.39
N ALA A 15 -1.45 6.26 6.50
CA ALA A 15 -0.58 7.06 5.63
C ALA A 15 -1.37 7.89 4.60
N LEU A 16 -2.49 7.36 4.09
CA LEU A 16 -3.39 8.10 3.20
C LEU A 16 -4.18 9.16 3.97
N TYR A 17 -4.59 8.86 5.20
CA TYR A 17 -5.35 9.79 6.04
C TYR A 17 -4.57 11.09 6.33
N ALA A 18 -3.25 11.00 6.47
CA ALA A 18 -2.37 12.15 6.62
C ALA A 18 -2.24 13.04 5.35
N ARG A 19 -2.82 12.63 4.22
CA ARG A 19 -2.73 13.34 2.93
C ARG A 19 -4.05 14.03 2.55
N PRO A 20 -3.98 15.11 1.73
CA PRO A 20 -5.16 15.69 1.09
C PRO A 20 -5.96 14.63 0.32
N SER A 21 -7.29 14.70 0.36
CA SER A 21 -8.18 13.71 -0.25
C SER A 21 -7.91 13.48 -1.74
N THR A 22 -7.51 14.53 -2.46
CA THR A 22 -7.16 14.51 -3.89
C THR A 22 -5.91 13.68 -4.21
N GLU A 23 -5.03 13.45 -3.24
CA GLU A 23 -3.75 12.76 -3.45
C GLU A 23 -3.79 11.28 -3.04
N ARG A 24 -4.80 10.86 -2.26
CA ARG A 24 -4.83 9.55 -1.61
C ARG A 24 -4.78 8.38 -2.60
N GLN A 25 -5.50 8.47 -3.72
CA GLN A 25 -5.50 7.43 -4.75
C GLN A 25 -4.12 7.27 -5.42
N ALA A 26 -3.49 8.39 -5.76
CA ALA A 26 -2.17 8.41 -6.38
C ALA A 26 -1.10 7.90 -5.39
N ALA A 27 -1.17 8.33 -4.12
CA ALA A 27 -0.30 7.86 -3.06
C ALA A 27 -0.40 6.35 -2.85
N MET A 28 -1.62 5.80 -2.81
CA MET A 28 -1.83 4.35 -2.68
C MET A 28 -1.19 3.57 -3.83
N SER A 29 -1.36 4.05 -5.06
CA SER A 29 -0.77 3.45 -6.25
C SER A 29 0.77 3.46 -6.18
N LEU A 30 1.35 4.59 -5.78
CA LEU A 30 2.81 4.73 -5.63
C LEU A 30 3.36 3.83 -4.51
N MET A 31 2.64 3.68 -3.40
CA MET A 31 3.03 2.80 -2.31
C MET A 31 3.14 1.33 -2.78
N LEU A 32 2.22 0.87 -3.62
CA LEU A 32 2.29 -0.47 -4.19
C LEU A 32 3.50 -0.65 -5.12
N VAL A 33 3.81 0.34 -5.95
CA VAL A 33 5.00 0.33 -6.83
C VAL A 33 6.28 0.23 -6.00
N HIS A 34 6.40 1.06 -4.95
CA HIS A 34 7.56 1.03 -4.05
C HIS A 34 7.67 -0.31 -3.29
N ALA A 35 6.57 -0.87 -2.81
CA ALA A 35 6.57 -2.15 -2.10
C ALA A 35 6.97 -3.32 -3.03
N GLU A 36 6.58 -3.25 -4.32
CA GLU A 36 7.05 -4.20 -5.32
C GLU A 36 8.54 -4.08 -5.61
N ALA A 37 9.02 -2.86 -5.86
CA ALA A 37 10.43 -2.62 -6.14
C ALA A 37 11.32 -3.02 -4.94
N ALA A 38 10.87 -2.73 -3.72
CA ALA A 38 11.56 -3.14 -2.50
C ALA A 38 11.61 -4.67 -2.32
N ASP A 39 10.52 -5.38 -2.64
CA ASP A 39 10.50 -6.84 -2.60
C ASP A 39 11.40 -7.45 -3.68
N ALA A 40 11.42 -6.88 -4.89
CA ALA A 40 12.32 -7.29 -5.97
C ALA A 40 13.79 -7.08 -5.58
N TYR A 41 14.12 -5.91 -5.01
CA TYR A 41 15.45 -5.63 -4.48
C TYR A 41 15.86 -6.62 -3.40
N ARG A 42 14.97 -6.89 -2.43
CA ARG A 42 15.22 -7.88 -1.37
C ARG A 42 15.51 -9.27 -1.92
N LYS A 43 14.73 -9.72 -2.91
CA LYS A 43 14.93 -11.02 -3.57
C LYS A 43 16.25 -11.08 -4.32
N ARG A 44 16.68 -9.99 -4.95
CA ARG A 44 17.92 -9.92 -5.72
C ARG A 44 19.19 -9.82 -4.86
N PHE A 45 19.14 -9.02 -3.79
CA PHE A 45 20.33 -8.65 -3.00
C PHE A 45 20.34 -9.26 -1.59
N GLY A 46 19.30 -10.01 -1.19
CA GLY A 46 19.19 -10.66 0.12
C GLY A 46 18.99 -9.70 1.30
N ARG A 47 18.83 -8.39 1.06
CA ARG A 47 18.69 -7.34 2.09
C ARG A 47 17.58 -6.35 1.76
N ALA A 48 17.03 -5.67 2.76
CA ALA A 48 15.98 -4.67 2.57
C ALA A 48 16.46 -3.50 1.67
N HIS A 49 15.54 -2.91 0.91
CA HIS A 49 15.79 -1.71 0.13
C HIS A 49 16.07 -0.53 1.08
N PRO A 50 17.15 0.26 0.87
CA PRO A 50 17.55 1.30 1.82
C PRO A 50 16.48 2.39 2.02
N VAL A 51 15.69 2.66 0.97
CA VAL A 51 14.66 3.73 1.00
C VAL A 51 13.25 3.19 1.24
N TRP A 52 12.97 1.92 0.95
CA TRP A 52 11.59 1.40 0.88
C TRP A 52 11.37 0.15 1.75
N GLY A 53 12.39 -0.27 2.49
CA GLY A 53 12.28 -1.37 3.44
C GLY A 53 12.23 -2.74 2.77
N ASN A 54 11.52 -3.68 3.40
CA ASN A 54 11.56 -5.10 3.07
C ASN A 54 10.51 -5.55 2.02
N GLY A 55 9.76 -4.60 1.45
CA GLY A 55 8.70 -4.88 0.48
C GLY A 55 7.34 -5.30 1.07
N SER A 56 7.11 -5.08 2.37
CA SER A 56 5.76 -5.00 2.93
C SER A 56 5.23 -3.57 2.87
N LEU A 57 3.91 -3.44 2.74
CA LEU A 57 3.25 -2.14 2.64
C LEU A 57 3.29 -1.40 3.98
N MET A 58 3.19 -2.13 5.10
CA MET A 58 3.38 -1.59 6.45
C MET A 58 4.78 -1.01 6.65
N ALA A 59 5.84 -1.72 6.21
CA ALA A 59 7.21 -1.24 6.37
C ALA A 59 7.48 0.01 5.54
N LEU A 60 6.76 0.20 4.43
CA LEU A 60 6.80 1.43 3.65
C LEU A 60 6.00 2.55 4.34
N ALA A 61 4.78 2.27 4.78
CA ALA A 61 3.90 3.23 5.44
C ALA A 61 4.52 3.79 6.72
N GLN A 62 5.13 2.93 7.56
CA GLN A 62 5.77 3.32 8.82
C GLN A 62 7.01 4.19 8.66
N ARG A 63 7.50 4.41 7.42
CA ARG A 63 8.58 5.38 7.18
C ARG A 63 8.07 6.81 7.23
N GLU A 64 6.76 6.99 7.07
CA GLU A 64 6.08 8.24 7.39
C GLU A 64 5.66 8.18 8.87
N ALA A 65 5.64 9.34 9.52
CA ALA A 65 5.11 9.44 10.88
C ALA A 65 3.60 9.22 10.83
N LEU A 66 3.16 7.97 11.05
CA LEU A 66 1.76 7.61 10.96
C LEU A 66 0.97 8.29 12.09
N PRO A 67 -0.12 9.03 11.78
CA PRO A 67 -0.98 9.58 12.81
C PRO A 67 -1.60 8.45 13.64
N PRO A 68 -2.04 8.68 14.89
CA PRO A 68 -2.84 7.68 15.63
C PRO A 68 -3.96 7.11 14.78
N GLU A 69 -4.32 5.86 15.00
CA GLU A 69 -5.40 5.22 14.23
C GLU A 69 -6.73 5.94 14.49
N PRO A 70 -7.38 6.50 13.45
CA PRO A 70 -8.69 7.11 13.61
C PRO A 70 -9.80 6.08 13.88
N SER A 71 -10.92 6.52 14.45
CA SER A 71 -12.12 5.68 14.57
C SER A 71 -12.72 5.35 13.20
N LEU A 72 -13.41 4.21 13.08
CA LEU A 72 -14.21 3.88 11.90
C LEU A 72 -15.44 4.79 11.75
N ASP A 73 -15.81 5.54 12.78
CA ASP A 73 -16.86 6.58 12.66
C ASP A 73 -16.40 7.79 11.84
N ASP A 74 -15.09 7.91 11.58
CA ASP A 74 -14.53 8.94 10.71
C ASP A 74 -14.72 8.55 9.23
N PRO A 75 -15.54 9.28 8.47
CA PRO A 75 -15.81 8.95 7.07
C PRO A 75 -14.58 9.10 6.18
N ASP A 76 -13.62 9.97 6.51
CA ASP A 76 -12.40 10.13 5.74
C ASP A 76 -11.45 8.97 5.96
N TYR A 77 -11.37 8.44 7.18
CA TYR A 77 -10.62 7.22 7.45
C TYR A 77 -11.24 6.00 6.76
N CYS A 78 -12.57 5.88 6.78
CA CYS A 78 -13.29 4.85 6.02
C CYS A 78 -13.01 4.93 4.52
N ARG A 79 -12.95 6.14 3.94
CA ARG A 79 -12.56 6.33 2.53
C ARG A 79 -11.12 5.90 2.27
N CYS A 80 -10.19 6.17 3.18
CA CYS A 80 -8.81 5.68 3.06
C CYS A 80 -8.76 4.14 3.04
N LEU A 81 -9.49 3.47 3.94
CA LEU A 81 -9.60 2.02 3.94
C LEU A 81 -10.22 1.49 2.63
N ALA A 82 -11.28 2.13 2.14
CA ALA A 82 -11.91 1.78 0.87
C ALA A 82 -10.94 1.90 -0.31
N ILE A 83 -10.13 2.96 -0.38
CA ILE A 83 -9.08 3.13 -1.40
C ILE A 83 -8.07 1.97 -1.33
N VAL A 84 -7.60 1.63 -0.13
CA VAL A 84 -6.64 0.54 0.07
C VAL A 84 -7.23 -0.79 -0.42
N PHE A 85 -8.44 -1.15 0.03
CA PHE A 85 -9.06 -2.42 -0.33
C PHE A 85 -9.43 -2.49 -1.80
N GLY A 86 -9.99 -1.40 -2.37
CA GLY A 86 -10.31 -1.32 -3.80
C GLY A 86 -9.07 -1.53 -4.67
N THR A 87 -7.99 -0.80 -4.37
CA THR A 87 -6.74 -0.93 -5.13
C THR A 87 -6.12 -2.33 -5.03
N LEU A 88 -6.24 -2.99 -3.87
CA LEU A 88 -5.78 -4.37 -3.69
C LEU A 88 -6.63 -5.39 -4.45
N ALA A 89 -7.95 -5.17 -4.54
CA ALA A 89 -8.87 -5.99 -5.31
C ALA A 89 -8.59 -5.85 -6.81
N ASP A 90 -8.57 -4.62 -7.34
CA ASP A 90 -8.30 -4.32 -8.75
C ASP A 90 -6.98 -4.98 -9.21
N ARG A 91 -5.95 -4.87 -8.36
CA ARG A 91 -4.64 -5.47 -8.62
C ARG A 91 -4.69 -7.00 -8.68
N ARG A 92 -5.52 -7.65 -7.87
CA ARG A 92 -5.68 -9.11 -7.90
C ARG A 92 -6.39 -9.53 -9.18
N ASP A 93 -7.39 -8.78 -9.63
CA ASP A 93 -8.12 -9.06 -10.86
C ASP A 93 -7.23 -8.93 -12.09
N VAL A 94 -6.41 -7.88 -12.16
CA VAL A 94 -5.39 -7.71 -13.21
C VAL A 94 -4.40 -8.88 -13.23
N ARG A 95 -3.98 -9.39 -12.07
CA ARG A 95 -3.06 -10.53 -11.96
C ARG A 95 -3.75 -11.88 -12.25
N ALA A 96 -5.05 -11.97 -12.02
CA ALA A 96 -5.87 -13.16 -12.29
C ALA A 96 -6.29 -13.26 -13.77
N THR A 97 -6.12 -12.18 -14.54
CA THR A 97 -6.40 -12.15 -15.98
C THR A 97 -5.08 -12.20 -16.78
N PRO A 98 -4.42 -13.37 -16.92
CA PRO A 98 -3.24 -13.48 -17.75
C PRO A 98 -3.64 -13.41 -19.23
N GLY A 99 -3.52 -12.22 -19.83
CA GLY A 99 -3.43 -12.02 -21.27
C GLY A 99 -4.68 -12.34 -22.09
N ASN A 100 -5.46 -11.30 -22.42
CA ASN A 100 -5.99 -11.19 -23.78
C ASN A 100 -5.19 -10.06 -24.45
N HIS A 101 -4.11 -10.42 -25.13
CA HIS A 101 -3.49 -9.56 -26.14
C HIS A 101 -3.74 -10.23 -27.49
N PRO A 102 -4.29 -9.52 -28.49
CA PRO A 102 -4.25 -9.97 -29.87
C PRO A 102 -2.81 -10.02 -30.41
#